data_AF-Q05Y56-F1
#
_entry.id   AF-Q05Y56-F1
#
_cell.length_a   1.000
_cell.length_b   1.000
_cell.length_c   1.000
_cell.angle_alpha   90.00
_cell.angle_beta   90.00
_cell.angle_gamma   90.00
#
_symmetry.space_group_name_H-M   'P 1'
#
loop_
_entity.id
_entity.type
_entity.pdbx_description
1 polymer ?
#
loop_
_entity_poly.entity_id
_entity_poly.type
_entity_poly.pdbx_seq_one_letter_code
_entity_poly.pdbx_strand_id
1 'polypeptide(L)'
;MTAVRRWCVVLAAVGALPLLLVVHHRIALQAEQEPADVVVAVPQLPSHPSLPRTAQGRHYPLLQKDPQATAALLGALEAAIRDPAVPVDRIPPLAHQQQVIYRVLSRDPQRAAAVRTALAPRWRWVFDQHIAARREFLAMHRGPATSRVPAWRIQQPAPQEQLLRAYRSSAKATGIPWTVLAAVNLVETGMGRIDGVSVANAQGPMQFLPSTWAEPGIGQGGDIRNPWDAIHAAGRYLVRRGGLKDIRRGLWGYNNSDHYGEAVLRYAALLDRDPLAYRGLYHWQIHYASAAGDLWLEEGYARTKPESAHQHTREFPHSKPPSTLP
;
A
#
# COMPACT_ATOMS: atom_id res chain seq x y z
N MET A 1 -21.88 -66.80 -7.14
CA MET A 1 -22.55 -67.19 -5.88
C MET A 1 -23.27 -65.96 -5.33
N THR A 2 -24.60 -66.08 -5.18
CA THR A 2 -25.55 -65.33 -4.31
C THR A 2 -25.61 -63.80 -4.42
N ALA A 3 -26.76 -63.11 -4.56
CA ALA A 3 -28.18 -63.43 -4.82
C ALA A 3 -28.93 -62.06 -5.00
N VAL A 4 -29.83 -61.84 -5.99
CA VAL A 4 -31.32 -61.98 -5.94
C VAL A 4 -32.06 -60.70 -5.45
N ARG A 5 -32.74 -59.94 -6.35
CA ARG A 5 -34.23 -59.84 -6.63
C ARG A 5 -34.99 -58.87 -5.68
N ARG A 6 -36.11 -58.19 -5.97
CA ARG A 6 -37.29 -58.30 -6.89
C ARG A 6 -38.02 -56.90 -6.90
N TRP A 7 -38.48 -56.31 -8.02
CA TRP A 7 -39.77 -56.45 -8.76
C TRP A 7 -41.07 -55.92 -8.09
N CYS A 8 -41.78 -55.01 -8.79
CA CYS A 8 -43.24 -54.97 -9.12
C CYS A 8 -43.55 -53.58 -9.79
N VAL A 9 -43.95 -53.41 -11.08
CA VAL A 9 -45.18 -53.78 -11.84
C VAL A 9 -46.42 -52.95 -11.41
N VAL A 10 -47.31 -52.34 -12.22
CA VAL A 10 -47.59 -52.04 -13.66
C VAL A 10 -48.84 -51.09 -13.66
N LEU A 11 -49.09 -50.36 -14.75
CA LEU A 11 -50.40 -49.98 -15.41
C LEU A 11 -50.43 -48.47 -15.78
N ALA A 12 -50.24 -48.06 -17.03
CA ALA A 12 -51.10 -48.18 -18.24
C ALA A 12 -52.29 -47.19 -18.27
N ALA A 13 -52.30 -46.27 -19.25
CA ALA A 13 -53.20 -46.27 -20.42
C ALA A 13 -53.62 -44.85 -20.94
N VAL A 14 -53.68 -44.73 -22.29
CA VAL A 14 -54.50 -43.81 -23.14
C VAL A 14 -54.18 -42.29 -23.02
N GLY A 15 -53.99 -41.45 -24.05
CA GLY A 15 -54.37 -41.45 -25.46
C GLY A 15 -55.04 -40.09 -25.78
N ALA A 16 -54.75 -39.53 -26.96
CA ALA A 16 -55.39 -38.38 -27.65
C ALA A 16 -54.86 -36.94 -27.41
N LEU A 17 -54.47 -36.30 -28.54
CA LEU A 17 -54.24 -34.86 -28.72
C LEU A 17 -55.53 -34.04 -28.57
N PRO A 18 -55.40 -32.74 -28.23
CA PRO A 18 -55.88 -31.73 -29.17
C PRO A 18 -54.94 -30.53 -29.36
N LEU A 19 -55.05 -29.91 -30.54
CA LEU A 19 -54.50 -28.60 -30.88
C LEU A 19 -54.80 -27.55 -29.80
N LEU A 20 -53.80 -26.78 -29.39
CA LEU A 20 -53.99 -25.56 -28.61
C LEU A 20 -53.35 -24.35 -29.29
N LEU A 21 -54.18 -23.32 -29.40
CA LEU A 21 -53.93 -22.00 -29.95
C LEU A 21 -52.61 -21.39 -29.44
N VAL A 22 -51.81 -20.86 -30.36
CA VAL A 22 -50.73 -19.93 -30.04
C VAL A 22 -51.36 -18.58 -29.67
N VAL A 23 -51.57 -18.36 -28.37
CA VAL A 23 -51.85 -17.02 -27.83
C VAL A 23 -50.53 -16.27 -27.78
N HIS A 24 -50.40 -15.21 -28.57
CA HIS A 24 -49.27 -14.28 -28.47
C HIS A 24 -49.37 -13.52 -27.15
N HIS A 25 -48.65 -13.97 -26.13
CA HIS A 25 -48.40 -13.16 -24.95
C HIS A 25 -47.31 -12.14 -25.30
N ARG A 26 -47.72 -10.90 -25.60
CA ARG A 26 -46.79 -9.76 -25.62
C ARG A 26 -46.28 -9.57 -24.19
N ILE A 27 -45.11 -10.10 -23.90
CA ILE A 27 -44.33 -9.69 -22.74
C ILE A 27 -43.98 -8.22 -22.98
N ALA A 28 -44.62 -7.34 -22.23
CA ALA A 28 -44.17 -5.97 -22.12
C ALA A 28 -42.77 -6.03 -21.49
N LEU A 29 -41.75 -5.73 -22.30
CA LEU A 29 -40.41 -5.44 -21.81
C LEU A 29 -40.55 -4.25 -20.85
N GLN A 30 -40.55 -4.53 -19.55
CA GLN A 30 -40.26 -3.51 -18.56
C GLN A 30 -38.88 -2.99 -18.91
N ALA A 31 -38.80 -1.70 -19.23
CA ALA A 31 -37.54 -1.02 -19.43
C ALA A 31 -36.62 -1.37 -18.24
N GLU A 32 -35.49 -1.98 -18.53
CA GLU A 32 -34.41 -2.12 -17.57
C GLU A 32 -34.12 -0.71 -17.04
N GLN A 33 -34.47 -0.47 -15.78
CA GLN A 33 -33.96 0.70 -15.08
C GLN A 33 -32.44 0.57 -15.10
N GLU A 34 -31.78 1.48 -15.81
CA GLU A 34 -30.33 1.66 -15.72
C GLU A 34 -29.94 1.59 -14.24
N PRO A 35 -28.95 0.79 -13.85
CA PRO A 35 -28.54 0.70 -12.46
C PRO A 35 -28.15 2.12 -12.03
N ALA A 36 -28.91 2.67 -11.07
CA ALA A 36 -28.62 3.97 -10.50
C ALA A 36 -27.13 4.01 -10.11
N ASP A 37 -26.41 5.01 -10.62
CA ASP A 37 -25.02 5.25 -10.25
C ASP A 37 -24.89 5.15 -8.74
N VAL A 38 -24.28 4.06 -8.25
CA VAL A 38 -23.96 3.93 -6.84
C VAL A 38 -22.88 4.96 -6.58
N VAL A 39 -23.27 6.14 -6.12
CA VAL A 39 -22.35 7.22 -5.76
C VAL A 39 -21.50 6.70 -4.61
N VAL A 40 -20.29 6.25 -4.93
CA VAL A 40 -19.34 5.77 -3.92
C VAL A 40 -18.92 6.96 -3.06
N ALA A 41 -19.21 6.90 -1.76
CA ALA A 41 -18.91 7.98 -0.84
C ALA A 41 -17.40 8.14 -0.63
N VAL A 42 -16.79 9.06 -1.39
CA VAL A 42 -15.39 9.46 -1.21
C VAL A 42 -15.32 10.52 -0.10
N PRO A 43 -14.53 10.32 0.97
CA PRO A 43 -14.47 11.27 2.07
C PRO A 43 -13.89 12.61 1.60
N GLN A 44 -14.50 13.70 2.07
CA GLN A 44 -13.97 15.04 1.86
C GLN A 44 -12.71 15.24 2.70
N LEU A 45 -11.61 15.64 2.06
CA LEU A 45 -10.34 15.88 2.73
C LEU A 45 -10.29 17.29 3.32
N PRO A 46 -9.74 17.47 4.54
CA PRO A 46 -9.56 18.81 5.09
C PRO A 46 -8.60 19.64 4.22
N SER A 47 -9.00 20.87 3.90
CA SER A 47 -8.21 21.82 3.11
C SER A 47 -8.43 23.24 3.62
N HIS A 48 -7.46 24.13 3.38
CA HIS A 48 -7.59 25.56 3.67
C HIS A 48 -7.03 26.39 2.51
N PRO A 49 -7.68 27.50 2.10
CA PRO A 49 -7.24 28.28 0.94
C PRO A 49 -5.83 28.86 1.05
N SER A 50 -5.39 29.18 2.27
CA SER A 50 -4.06 29.77 2.52
C SER A 50 -2.91 28.76 2.46
N LEU A 51 -3.18 27.47 2.25
CA LEU A 51 -2.11 26.47 2.19
C LEU A 51 -1.29 26.64 0.92
N PRO A 52 0.04 26.58 1.03
CA PRO A 52 0.89 26.44 -0.14
C PRO A 52 0.52 25.18 -0.93
N ARG A 53 0.51 25.29 -2.26
CA ARG A 53 0.13 24.20 -3.16
C ARG A 53 1.27 23.81 -4.10
N THR A 54 1.22 22.57 -4.58
CA THR A 54 2.05 22.07 -5.68
C THR A 54 1.53 22.62 -7.01
N ALA A 55 2.28 22.41 -8.09
CA ALA A 55 1.84 22.75 -9.45
C ALA A 55 0.53 22.06 -9.85
N GLN A 56 0.25 20.88 -9.29
CA GLN A 56 -0.98 20.11 -9.49
C GLN A 56 -2.09 20.48 -8.49
N GLY A 57 -1.94 21.58 -7.76
CA GLY A 57 -2.96 22.10 -6.83
C GLY A 57 -3.11 21.33 -5.51
N ARG A 58 -2.26 20.32 -5.25
CA ARG A 58 -2.25 19.55 -4.00
C ARG A 58 -1.57 20.35 -2.89
N HIS A 59 -1.84 20.03 -1.63
CA HIS A 59 -1.14 20.60 -0.48
C HIS A 59 -0.75 19.49 0.50
N TYR A 60 0.10 19.82 1.48
CA TYR A 60 0.41 18.92 2.58
C TYR A 60 -0.88 18.56 3.35
N PRO A 61 -1.18 17.27 3.59
CA PRO A 61 -2.40 16.85 4.29
C PRO A 61 -2.55 17.47 5.68
N LEU A 62 -3.77 17.89 6.01
CA LEU A 62 -4.10 18.50 7.29
C LEU A 62 -4.60 17.45 8.27
N LEU A 63 -4.14 17.49 9.52
CA LEU A 63 -4.65 16.64 10.59
C LEU A 63 -5.62 17.42 11.46
N GLN A 64 -6.83 16.90 11.64
CA GLN A 64 -7.83 17.49 12.54
C GLN A 64 -7.39 17.38 14.00
N LYS A 65 -7.46 18.47 14.78
CA LYS A 65 -7.07 18.45 16.21
C LYS A 65 -7.87 17.45 17.04
N ASP A 66 -9.16 17.39 16.81
CA ASP A 66 -10.08 16.49 17.51
C ASP A 66 -9.80 15.01 17.18
N PRO A 67 -9.51 14.15 18.18
CA PRO A 67 -9.28 12.72 17.97
C PRO A 67 -10.49 12.00 17.36
N GLN A 68 -11.72 12.40 17.70
CA GLN A 68 -12.94 11.78 17.21
C GLN A 68 -13.13 12.06 15.71
N ALA A 69 -12.98 13.32 15.31
CA ALA A 69 -12.99 13.71 13.90
C ALA A 69 -11.86 13.01 13.11
N THR A 70 -10.64 12.93 13.68
CA THR A 70 -9.53 12.18 13.08
C THR A 70 -9.87 10.70 12.89
N ALA A 71 -10.50 10.06 13.88
CA ALA A 71 -10.89 8.66 13.81
C ALA A 71 -11.99 8.41 12.76
N ALA A 72 -12.97 9.32 12.66
CA ALA A 72 -14.02 9.26 11.65
C ALA A 72 -13.43 9.39 10.23
N LEU A 73 -12.58 10.40 10.01
CA LEU A 73 -11.88 10.59 8.74
C LEU A 73 -11.02 9.36 8.39
N LEU A 74 -10.22 8.88 9.34
CA LEU A 74 -9.38 7.70 9.11
C LEU A 74 -10.22 6.47 8.74
N GLY A 75 -11.31 6.20 9.47
CA GLY A 75 -12.20 5.08 9.15
C GLY A 75 -12.86 5.19 7.78
N ALA A 76 -13.17 6.41 7.31
CA ALA A 76 -13.69 6.66 5.97
C ALA A 76 -12.61 6.49 4.89
N LEU A 77 -11.37 6.93 5.15
CA LEU A 77 -10.22 6.69 4.27
C LEU A 77 -9.93 5.20 4.12
N GLU A 78 -9.91 4.45 5.24
CA GLU A 78 -9.67 3.00 5.21
C GLU A 78 -10.73 2.29 4.35
N ALA A 79 -12.00 2.70 4.45
CA ALA A 79 -13.09 2.14 3.66
C ALA A 79 -12.95 2.50 2.17
N ALA A 80 -12.82 3.79 1.84
CA ALA A 80 -12.78 4.26 0.46
C ALA A 80 -11.57 3.75 -0.32
N ILE A 81 -10.38 3.68 0.29
CA ILE A 81 -9.17 3.19 -0.38
C ILE A 81 -9.31 1.71 -0.79
N ARG A 82 -10.00 0.92 0.03
CA ARG A 82 -10.19 -0.53 -0.18
C ARG A 82 -11.38 -0.87 -1.05
N ASP A 83 -12.32 0.04 -1.21
CA ASP A 83 -13.49 -0.18 -2.04
C ASP A 83 -13.08 -0.26 -3.52
N PRO A 84 -13.27 -1.41 -4.19
CA PRO A 84 -12.97 -1.56 -5.62
C PRO A 84 -13.79 -0.62 -6.51
N ALA A 85 -14.95 -0.15 -6.04
CA ALA A 85 -15.79 0.79 -6.75
C ALA A 85 -15.23 2.22 -6.75
N VAL A 86 -14.31 2.56 -5.84
CA VAL A 86 -13.59 3.85 -5.91
C VAL A 86 -12.59 3.81 -7.07
N PRO A 87 -12.67 4.75 -8.04
CA PRO A 87 -11.72 4.81 -9.14
C PRO A 87 -10.28 5.03 -8.68
N VAL A 88 -9.31 4.41 -9.37
CA VAL A 88 -7.89 4.40 -8.94
C VAL A 88 -7.29 5.82 -8.93
N ASP A 89 -7.72 6.71 -9.82
CA ASP A 89 -7.29 8.11 -9.88
C ASP A 89 -7.76 8.93 -8.66
N ARG A 90 -8.76 8.46 -7.92
CA ARG A 90 -9.26 9.09 -6.69
C ARG A 90 -8.45 8.68 -5.45
N ILE A 91 -7.67 7.60 -5.52
CA ILE A 91 -6.93 7.04 -4.36
C ILE A 91 -5.72 7.89 -3.91
N PRO A 92 -4.88 8.48 -4.79
CA PRO A 92 -3.67 9.20 -4.38
C PRO A 92 -3.86 10.24 -3.26
N PRO A 93 -4.82 11.18 -3.34
CA PRO A 93 -5.02 12.15 -2.26
C PRO A 93 -5.52 11.50 -0.95
N LEU A 94 -6.36 10.45 -1.04
CA LEU A 94 -6.85 9.71 0.14
C LEU A 94 -5.70 8.98 0.85
N ALA A 95 -4.86 8.27 0.07
CA ALA A 95 -3.71 7.53 0.56
C ALA A 95 -2.66 8.46 1.20
N HIS A 96 -2.44 9.65 0.63
CA HIS A 96 -1.54 10.65 1.20
C HIS A 96 -2.07 11.20 2.53
N GLN A 97 -3.37 11.49 2.63
CA GLN A 97 -4.01 11.88 3.88
C GLN A 97 -3.89 10.78 4.95
N GLN A 98 -4.21 9.53 4.59
CA GLN A 98 -4.09 8.36 5.47
C GLN A 98 -2.65 8.20 5.99
N GLN A 99 -1.66 8.30 5.09
CA GLN A 99 -0.24 8.19 5.43
C GLN A 99 0.16 9.26 6.45
N VAL A 100 -0.21 10.52 6.24
CA VAL A 100 0.14 11.62 7.16
C VAL A 100 -0.51 11.44 8.54
N ILE A 101 -1.76 10.97 8.61
CA ILE A 101 -2.42 10.64 9.88
C ILE A 101 -1.57 9.64 10.67
N TYR A 102 -1.19 8.51 10.06
CA TYR A 102 -0.36 7.50 10.74
C TYR A 102 1.03 8.01 11.10
N ARG A 103 1.65 8.84 10.26
CA ARG A 103 2.95 9.45 10.56
C ARG A 103 2.90 10.39 11.75
N VAL A 104 1.87 11.23 11.87
CA VAL A 104 1.72 12.13 13.02
C VAL A 104 1.41 11.33 14.29
N LEU A 105 0.41 10.44 14.25
CA LEU A 105 0.01 9.66 15.42
C LEU A 105 1.12 8.71 15.92
N SER A 106 2.00 8.22 15.05
CA SER A 106 3.14 7.40 15.46
C SER A 106 4.10 8.10 16.42
N ARG A 107 4.18 9.44 16.36
CA ARG A 107 5.02 10.30 17.21
C ARG A 107 4.31 10.82 18.47
N ASP A 108 3.00 10.65 18.58
CA ASP A 108 2.17 11.12 19.70
C ASP A 108 1.34 9.95 20.27
N PRO A 109 1.87 9.21 21.26
CA PRO A 109 1.19 8.04 21.82
C PRO A 109 -0.14 8.35 22.48
N GLN A 110 -0.28 9.50 23.14
CA GLN A 110 -1.50 9.89 23.82
C GLN A 110 -2.62 10.15 22.82
N ARG A 111 -2.34 10.94 21.78
CA ARG A 111 -3.31 11.20 20.71
C ARG A 111 -3.63 9.94 19.91
N ALA A 112 -2.64 9.09 19.63
CA ALA A 112 -2.87 7.80 18.99
C ALA A 112 -3.85 6.92 19.77
N ALA A 113 -3.72 6.86 21.11
CA ALA A 113 -4.64 6.10 21.96
C ALA A 113 -6.07 6.66 21.94
N ALA A 114 -6.22 7.99 21.93
CA ALA A 114 -7.52 8.65 21.82
C ALA A 114 -8.20 8.35 20.47
N VAL A 115 -7.47 8.51 19.36
CA VAL A 115 -7.96 8.19 18.01
C VAL A 115 -8.34 6.71 17.90
N ARG A 116 -7.49 5.80 18.40
CA ARG A 116 -7.76 4.36 18.38
C ARG A 116 -9.03 3.99 19.12
N THR A 117 -9.28 4.62 20.28
CA THR A 117 -10.48 4.39 21.10
C THR A 117 -11.74 4.82 20.34
N ALA A 118 -11.70 5.99 19.70
CA ALA A 118 -12.80 6.52 18.90
C ALA A 118 -13.00 5.79 17.56
N LEU A 119 -11.98 5.07 17.07
CA LEU A 119 -12.03 4.36 15.79
C LEU A 119 -12.98 3.15 15.85
N ALA A 120 -13.76 2.96 14.77
CA ALA A 120 -14.64 1.81 14.62
C ALA A 120 -13.86 0.48 14.80
N PRO A 121 -14.40 -0.51 15.55
CA PRO A 121 -13.67 -1.73 15.91
C PRO A 121 -13.01 -2.46 14.74
N ARG A 122 -13.68 -2.49 13.57
CA ARG A 122 -13.15 -3.12 12.35
C ARG A 122 -11.79 -2.57 11.89
N TRP A 123 -11.47 -1.31 12.20
CA TRP A 123 -10.25 -0.65 11.77
C TRP A 123 -9.14 -0.64 12.82
N ARG A 124 -9.43 -1.02 14.08
CA ARG A 124 -8.44 -0.93 15.17
C ARG A 124 -7.21 -1.79 14.93
N TRP A 125 -7.38 -3.01 14.39
CA TRP A 125 -6.24 -3.87 14.06
C TRP A 125 -5.38 -3.29 12.94
N VAL A 126 -6.00 -2.73 11.89
CA VAL A 126 -5.29 -2.05 10.79
C VAL A 126 -4.51 -0.85 11.31
N PHE A 127 -5.16 -0.04 12.14
CA PHE A 127 -4.53 1.09 12.82
C PHE A 127 -3.30 0.65 13.63
N ASP A 128 -3.44 -0.42 14.41
CA ASP A 128 -2.35 -0.95 15.25
C ASP A 128 -1.15 -1.41 14.41
N GLN A 129 -1.38 -2.07 13.26
CA GLN A 129 -0.29 -2.46 12.35
C GLN A 129 0.44 -1.25 11.80
N HIS A 130 -0.28 -0.23 11.31
CA HIS A 130 0.33 0.99 10.79
C HIS A 130 1.11 1.76 11.85
N ILE A 131 0.53 1.98 13.03
CA ILE A 131 1.22 2.68 14.13
C ILE A 131 2.46 1.93 14.56
N ALA A 132 2.36 0.62 14.77
CA ALA A 132 3.49 -0.17 15.22
C ALA A 132 4.61 -0.22 14.18
N ALA A 133 4.29 -0.43 12.88
CA ALA A 133 5.29 -0.41 11.81
C ALA A 133 6.01 0.93 11.70
N ARG A 134 5.29 2.05 11.86
CA ARG A 134 5.90 3.38 11.86
C ARG A 134 6.79 3.61 13.07
N ARG A 135 6.42 3.09 14.25
CA ARG A 135 7.25 3.17 15.46
C ARG A 135 8.53 2.37 15.36
N GLU A 136 8.53 1.22 14.66
CA GLU A 136 9.78 0.50 14.38
C GLU A 136 10.77 1.37 13.60
N PHE A 137 10.31 2.11 12.57
CA PHE A 137 11.20 3.04 11.84
C PHE A 137 11.70 4.19 12.71
N LEU A 138 10.86 4.72 13.60
CA LEU A 138 11.31 5.75 14.55
C LEU A 138 12.39 5.20 15.49
N ALA A 139 12.27 3.95 15.94
CA ALA A 139 13.27 3.29 16.79
C ALA A 139 14.59 2.99 16.05
N MET A 140 14.54 2.77 14.73
CA MET A 140 15.75 2.60 13.91
C MET A 140 16.59 3.87 13.78
N HIS A 141 15.96 5.05 13.82
CA HIS A 141 16.67 6.32 13.66
C HIS A 141 17.32 6.74 14.98
N ARG A 142 18.65 6.60 15.06
CA ARG A 142 19.44 7.08 16.19
C ARG A 142 20.12 8.39 15.82
N GLY A 143 19.69 9.49 16.45
CA GLY A 143 20.34 10.79 16.30
C GLY A 143 19.37 11.94 16.01
N PRO A 144 19.90 13.18 15.97
CA PRO A 144 19.10 14.35 15.66
C PRO A 144 18.58 14.29 14.23
N ALA A 145 17.44 14.93 13.99
CA ALA A 145 16.93 15.09 12.64
C ALA A 145 17.96 15.85 11.78
N THR A 146 18.23 15.32 10.60
CA THR A 146 19.16 15.92 9.63
C THR A 146 18.71 17.31 9.19
N SER A 147 19.65 18.25 9.12
CA SER A 147 19.42 19.60 8.61
C SER A 147 19.42 19.66 7.08
N ARG A 148 19.58 18.51 6.39
CA ARG A 148 19.66 18.44 4.93
C ARG A 148 18.64 17.47 4.34
N VAL A 149 18.04 17.85 3.22
CA VAL A 149 17.30 16.91 2.36
C VAL A 149 18.28 16.11 1.49
N PRO A 150 17.93 14.87 1.12
CA PRO A 150 18.87 13.95 0.48
C PRO A 150 19.07 14.24 -1.01
N ALA A 151 20.16 13.74 -1.58
CA ALA A 151 20.40 13.77 -3.03
C ALA A 151 19.61 12.66 -3.74
N TRP A 152 18.29 12.74 -3.65
CA TRP A 152 17.38 11.77 -4.26
C TRP A 152 16.70 12.35 -5.50
N ARG A 153 16.18 11.45 -6.33
CA ARG A 153 15.15 11.70 -7.31
C ARG A 153 13.89 10.94 -6.90
N ILE A 154 12.78 11.65 -6.78
CA ILE A 154 11.48 11.01 -6.56
C ILE A 154 10.79 10.88 -7.90
N GLN A 155 10.55 9.64 -8.33
CA GLN A 155 9.97 9.29 -9.60
C GLN A 155 8.63 8.58 -9.43
N GLN A 156 7.88 8.43 -10.51
CA GLN A 156 6.71 7.55 -10.52
C GLN A 156 7.17 6.09 -10.36
N PRO A 157 6.47 5.29 -9.53
CA PRO A 157 6.75 3.86 -9.46
C PRO A 157 6.31 3.17 -10.77
N ALA A 158 6.77 1.94 -10.99
CA ALA A 158 6.17 1.11 -12.03
C ALA A 158 4.66 0.92 -11.78
N PRO A 159 3.84 0.77 -12.83
CA PRO A 159 2.39 0.62 -12.68
C PRO A 159 2.00 -0.45 -11.67
N GLN A 160 0.98 -0.16 -10.86
CA GLN A 160 0.51 -1.01 -9.77
C GLN A 160 0.35 -2.49 -10.18
N GLU A 161 -0.29 -2.73 -11.32
CA GLU A 161 -0.51 -4.07 -11.86
C GLU A 161 0.79 -4.78 -12.28
N GLN A 162 1.80 -4.04 -12.76
CA GLN A 162 3.10 -4.61 -13.09
C GLN A 162 3.84 -5.06 -11.82
N LEU A 163 3.80 -4.24 -10.76
CA LEU A 163 4.39 -4.61 -9.47
C LEU A 163 3.69 -5.83 -8.87
N LEU A 164 2.35 -5.87 -8.86
CA LEU A 164 1.60 -7.04 -8.39
C LEU A 164 1.94 -8.31 -9.17
N ARG A 165 2.05 -8.22 -10.50
CA ARG A 165 2.50 -9.36 -11.32
C ARG A 165 3.91 -9.81 -10.94
N ALA A 166 4.84 -8.88 -10.75
CA ALA A 166 6.21 -9.20 -10.35
C ALA A 166 6.26 -9.89 -8.97
N TYR A 167 5.55 -9.36 -7.97
CA TYR A 167 5.51 -9.96 -6.63
C TYR A 167 4.93 -11.37 -6.66
N ARG A 168 3.80 -11.57 -7.35
CA ARG A 168 3.13 -12.88 -7.45
C ARG A 168 3.98 -13.89 -8.24
N SER A 169 4.64 -13.44 -9.31
CA SER A 169 5.57 -14.26 -10.09
C SER A 169 6.76 -14.71 -9.23
N SER A 170 7.40 -13.77 -8.54
CA SER A 170 8.51 -14.06 -7.62
C SER A 170 8.08 -14.96 -6.47
N ALA A 171 6.89 -14.74 -5.91
CA ALA A 171 6.32 -15.60 -4.87
C ALA A 171 6.12 -17.04 -5.36
N LYS A 172 5.57 -17.23 -6.56
CA LYS A 172 5.42 -18.56 -7.18
C LYS A 172 6.76 -19.24 -7.41
N ALA A 173 7.78 -18.48 -7.82
CA ALA A 173 9.11 -19.02 -8.13
C ALA A 173 9.93 -19.36 -6.88
N THR A 174 9.73 -18.63 -5.77
CA THR A 174 10.63 -18.68 -4.61
C THR A 174 9.99 -19.22 -3.35
N GLY A 175 8.65 -19.19 -3.24
CA GLY A 175 7.90 -19.52 -2.03
C GLY A 175 7.81 -18.39 -1.01
N ILE A 176 8.49 -17.26 -1.22
CA ILE A 176 8.34 -16.08 -0.35
C ILE A 176 7.00 -15.38 -0.66
N PRO A 177 6.14 -15.10 0.34
CA PRO A 177 4.84 -14.48 0.08
C PRO A 177 4.94 -13.15 -0.67
N TRP A 178 4.03 -12.92 -1.61
CA TRP A 178 3.98 -11.68 -2.39
C TRP A 178 3.82 -10.44 -1.49
N THR A 179 3.15 -10.60 -0.35
CA THR A 179 2.92 -9.57 0.66
C THR A 179 4.21 -9.14 1.35
N VAL A 180 5.13 -10.08 1.62
CA VAL A 180 6.47 -9.78 2.12
C VAL A 180 7.28 -9.03 1.07
N LEU A 181 7.26 -9.45 -0.19
CA LEU A 181 7.98 -8.77 -1.27
C LEU A 181 7.47 -7.34 -1.50
N ALA A 182 6.14 -7.14 -1.47
CA ALA A 182 5.52 -5.83 -1.56
C ALA A 182 5.87 -4.94 -0.36
N ALA A 183 5.89 -5.50 0.85
CA ALA A 183 6.30 -4.79 2.06
C ALA A 183 7.78 -4.40 2.02
N VAL A 184 8.68 -5.27 1.56
CA VAL A 184 10.09 -4.91 1.33
C VAL A 184 10.20 -3.75 0.35
N ASN A 185 9.55 -3.81 -0.82
CA ASN A 185 9.60 -2.69 -1.80
C ASN A 185 9.05 -1.37 -1.23
N LEU A 186 7.96 -1.44 -0.44
CA LEU A 186 7.43 -0.27 0.27
C LEU A 186 8.46 0.34 1.21
N VAL A 187 9.14 -0.50 2.01
CA VAL A 187 10.08 -0.06 3.04
C VAL A 187 11.38 0.47 2.42
N GLU A 188 11.89 -0.18 1.37
CA GLU A 188 13.15 0.20 0.74
C GLU A 188 13.03 1.53 -0.01
N THR A 189 11.98 1.73 -0.81
CA THR A 189 11.93 2.87 -1.75
C THR A 189 10.53 3.47 -1.98
N GLY A 190 9.53 3.08 -1.19
CA GLY A 190 8.16 3.53 -1.40
C GLY A 190 7.60 3.03 -2.74
N MET A 191 7.83 1.75 -3.06
CA MET A 191 7.44 1.08 -4.31
C MET A 191 8.30 1.45 -5.54
N GLY A 192 9.56 1.82 -5.34
CA GLY A 192 10.48 2.23 -6.42
C GLY A 192 10.45 3.73 -6.72
N ARG A 193 9.83 4.54 -5.87
CA ARG A 193 9.76 6.00 -6.04
C ARG A 193 11.06 6.70 -5.73
N ILE A 194 11.85 6.18 -4.79
CA ILE A 194 13.15 6.75 -4.44
C ILE A 194 14.21 6.19 -5.38
N ASP A 195 14.70 7.03 -6.30
CA ASP A 195 15.93 6.80 -7.04
C ASP A 195 17.06 7.64 -6.41
N GLY A 196 17.88 6.97 -5.61
CA GLY A 196 19.02 7.57 -4.95
C GLY A 196 19.95 6.48 -4.44
N VAL A 197 21.26 6.73 -4.53
CA VAL A 197 22.23 5.84 -3.89
C VAL A 197 22.15 6.05 -2.39
N SER A 198 21.97 4.97 -1.64
CA SER A 198 22.11 5.03 -0.18
C SER A 198 23.56 5.31 0.21
N VAL A 199 23.81 5.61 1.49
CA VAL A 199 25.18 5.72 2.03
C VAL A 199 25.99 4.44 1.76
N ALA A 200 25.32 3.28 1.70
CA ALA A 200 25.92 1.99 1.39
C ALA A 200 25.99 1.69 -0.12
N ASN A 201 25.66 2.66 -0.99
CA ASN A 201 25.57 2.49 -2.44
C ASN A 201 24.56 1.42 -2.90
N ALA A 202 23.48 1.26 -2.13
CA ALA A 202 22.35 0.43 -2.53
C ALA A 202 21.58 1.08 -3.70
N GLN A 203 21.06 0.26 -4.61
CA GLN A 203 20.48 0.70 -5.89
C GLN A 203 19.15 0.02 -6.18
N GLY A 204 18.32 0.71 -6.98
CA GLY A 204 17.07 0.17 -7.50
C GLY A 204 15.94 0.12 -6.46
N PRO A 205 14.76 -0.38 -6.88
CA PRO A 205 13.55 -0.35 -6.06
C PRO A 205 13.61 -1.24 -4.82
N MET A 206 14.46 -2.27 -4.85
CA MET A 206 14.67 -3.19 -3.72
C MET A 206 15.97 -2.91 -2.95
N GLN A 207 16.64 -1.77 -3.23
CA GLN A 207 17.88 -1.28 -2.59
C GLN A 207 18.95 -2.38 -2.44
N PHE A 208 19.29 -3.04 -3.54
CA PHE A 208 20.36 -4.03 -3.53
C PHE A 208 21.74 -3.36 -3.51
N LEU A 209 22.68 -3.93 -2.74
CA LEU A 209 24.09 -3.67 -2.95
C LEU A 209 24.54 -4.33 -4.28
N PRO A 210 25.38 -3.68 -5.10
CA PRO A 210 25.93 -4.31 -6.31
C PRO A 210 26.66 -5.62 -6.04
N SER A 211 27.36 -5.72 -4.90
CA SER A 211 28.01 -6.96 -4.46
C SER A 211 26.98 -8.08 -4.24
N THR A 212 25.89 -7.80 -3.52
CA THR A 212 24.81 -8.77 -3.31
C THR A 212 24.11 -9.16 -4.60
N TRP A 213 23.91 -8.21 -5.52
CA TRP A 213 23.36 -8.49 -6.85
C TRP A 213 24.22 -9.48 -7.65
N ALA A 214 25.54 -9.31 -7.58
CA ALA A 214 26.51 -10.13 -8.28
C ALA A 214 26.70 -11.54 -7.67
N GLU A 215 26.18 -11.80 -6.47
CA GLU A 215 26.27 -13.13 -5.86
C GLU A 215 25.55 -14.17 -6.74
N PRO A 216 26.12 -15.40 -6.89
CA PRO A 216 25.57 -16.43 -7.78
C PRO A 216 24.08 -16.68 -7.53
N GLY A 217 23.29 -16.61 -8.59
CA GLY A 217 21.85 -16.84 -8.56
C GLY A 217 20.99 -15.67 -8.04
N ILE A 218 21.55 -14.52 -7.63
CA ILE A 218 20.73 -13.37 -7.21
C ILE A 218 20.30 -12.52 -8.38
N GLY A 219 21.20 -11.78 -9.02
CA GLY A 219 20.84 -10.89 -10.12
C GLY A 219 20.49 -11.64 -11.41
N GLN A 220 21.06 -12.83 -11.62
CA GLN A 220 20.88 -13.69 -12.81
C GLN A 220 21.05 -12.93 -14.15
N GLY A 221 21.95 -11.94 -14.19
CA GLY A 221 22.19 -11.11 -15.39
C GLY A 221 21.11 -10.07 -15.69
N GLY A 222 20.10 -9.92 -14.84
CA GLY A 222 19.09 -8.87 -14.95
C GLY A 222 19.60 -7.48 -14.55
N ASP A 223 18.71 -6.49 -14.63
CA ASP A 223 19.01 -5.10 -14.25
C ASP A 223 18.53 -4.79 -12.82
N ILE A 224 19.47 -4.38 -11.96
CA ILE A 224 19.20 -3.98 -10.56
C ILE A 224 18.17 -2.84 -10.44
N ARG A 225 18.04 -1.99 -11.48
CA ARG A 225 17.07 -0.90 -11.54
C ARG A 225 15.72 -1.32 -12.13
N ASN A 226 15.65 -2.46 -12.82
CA ASN A 226 14.40 -2.97 -13.37
C ASN A 226 13.55 -3.57 -12.21
N PRO A 227 12.30 -3.08 -11.98
CA PRO A 227 11.48 -3.58 -10.89
C PRO A 227 11.18 -5.08 -10.95
N TRP A 228 10.97 -5.63 -12.15
CA TRP A 228 10.72 -7.06 -12.30
C TRP A 228 11.91 -7.88 -11.83
N ASP A 229 13.10 -7.56 -12.32
CA ASP A 229 14.33 -8.28 -11.98
C ASP A 229 14.68 -8.11 -10.50
N ALA A 230 14.59 -6.89 -9.98
CA ALA A 230 14.89 -6.57 -8.59
C ALA A 230 13.96 -7.32 -7.62
N ILE A 231 12.66 -7.42 -7.92
CA ILE A 231 11.69 -8.15 -7.08
C ILE A 231 11.96 -9.66 -7.10
N HIS A 232 12.36 -10.23 -8.24
CA HIS A 232 12.73 -11.65 -8.31
C HIS A 232 14.06 -11.92 -7.58
N ALA A 233 15.03 -11.01 -7.69
CA ALA A 233 16.28 -11.07 -6.94
C ALA A 233 16.03 -10.99 -5.43
N ALA A 234 15.12 -10.13 -4.97
CA ALA A 234 14.73 -10.03 -3.56
C ALA A 234 14.15 -11.34 -3.03
N GLY A 235 13.25 -11.99 -3.79
CA GLY A 235 12.73 -13.31 -3.43
C GLY A 235 13.84 -14.35 -3.27
N ARG A 236 14.73 -14.46 -4.26
CA ARG A 236 15.87 -15.39 -4.22
C ARG A 236 16.82 -15.10 -3.05
N TYR A 237 17.06 -13.82 -2.77
CA TYR A 237 17.94 -13.41 -1.68
C TYR A 237 17.34 -13.77 -0.32
N LEU A 238 16.05 -13.50 -0.10
CA LEU A 238 15.34 -13.90 1.12
C LEU A 238 15.38 -15.42 1.32
N VAL A 239 15.17 -16.23 0.27
CA VAL A 239 15.33 -17.70 0.33
C VAL A 239 16.74 -18.07 0.78
N ARG A 240 17.78 -17.48 0.16
CA ARG A 240 19.18 -17.77 0.50
C ARG A 240 19.54 -17.39 1.93
N ARG A 241 18.90 -16.38 2.49
CA ARG A 241 19.05 -15.99 3.90
C ARG A 241 18.22 -16.84 4.88
N GLY A 242 17.49 -17.84 4.39
CA GLY A 242 16.72 -18.80 5.20
C GLY A 242 15.23 -18.48 5.32
N GLY A 243 14.71 -17.56 4.51
CA GLY A 243 13.35 -17.03 4.60
C GLY A 243 12.22 -18.05 4.48
N LEU A 244 12.46 -19.19 3.81
CA LEU A 244 11.46 -20.28 3.71
C LEU A 244 11.26 -21.05 5.01
N LYS A 245 12.29 -21.10 5.86
CA LYS A 245 12.22 -21.74 7.18
C LYS A 245 11.78 -20.73 8.23
N ASP A 246 12.33 -19.53 8.13
CA ASP A 246 12.05 -18.43 9.04
C ASP A 246 12.19 -17.11 8.29
N ILE A 247 11.06 -16.46 8.02
CA ILE A 247 11.05 -15.20 7.28
C ILE A 247 11.75 -14.07 8.04
N ARG A 248 11.78 -14.09 9.39
CA ARG A 248 12.51 -13.11 10.19
C ARG A 248 14.01 -13.25 9.96
N ARG A 249 14.53 -14.47 9.91
CA ARG A 249 15.92 -14.73 9.56
C ARG A 249 16.25 -14.24 8.14
N GLY A 250 15.33 -14.45 7.20
CA GLY A 250 15.45 -13.92 5.84
C GLY A 250 15.60 -12.39 5.82
N LEU A 251 14.70 -11.70 6.52
CA LEU A 251 14.67 -10.24 6.63
C LEU A 251 15.86 -9.67 7.39
N TRP A 252 16.31 -10.32 8.46
CA TRP A 252 17.55 -9.98 9.17
C TRP A 252 18.76 -10.05 8.23
N GLY A 253 18.76 -11.03 7.33
CA GLY A 253 19.78 -11.13 6.29
C GLY A 253 19.67 -10.07 5.19
N TYR A 254 18.49 -9.48 5.02
CA TYR A 254 18.25 -8.36 4.11
C TYR A 254 18.75 -7.04 4.72
N ASN A 255 18.35 -6.78 5.97
CA ASN A 255 18.78 -5.65 6.77
C ASN A 255 18.97 -6.11 8.22
N ASN A 256 20.15 -5.86 8.79
CA ASN A 256 20.58 -6.35 10.11
C ASN A 256 19.90 -5.58 11.26
N SER A 257 18.56 -5.57 11.28
CA SER A 257 17.72 -4.84 12.22
C SER A 257 16.41 -5.57 12.49
N ASP A 258 16.14 -5.87 13.76
CA ASP A 258 14.84 -6.45 14.16
C ASP A 258 13.69 -5.49 13.85
N HIS A 259 13.89 -4.19 14.08
CA HIS A 259 12.90 -3.16 13.76
C HIS A 259 12.53 -3.16 12.26
N TYR A 260 13.51 -3.34 11.37
CA TYR A 260 13.23 -3.48 9.94
C TYR A 260 12.34 -4.71 9.68
N GLY A 261 12.74 -5.87 10.23
CA GLY A 261 11.99 -7.12 10.07
C GLY A 261 10.55 -6.99 10.58
N GLU A 262 10.36 -6.42 11.78
CA GLU A 262 9.05 -6.17 12.36
C GLU A 262 8.20 -5.22 11.49
N ALA A 263 8.77 -4.12 11.00
CA ALA A 263 8.06 -3.19 10.16
C ALA A 263 7.56 -3.85 8.86
N VAL A 264 8.42 -4.63 8.20
CA VAL A 264 8.08 -5.39 6.99
C VAL A 264 6.96 -6.39 7.30
N LEU A 265 7.06 -7.15 8.39
CA LEU A 265 6.06 -8.15 8.75
C LEU A 265 4.72 -7.56 9.13
N ARG A 266 4.67 -6.36 9.73
CA ARG A 266 3.42 -5.65 10.01
C ARG A 266 2.69 -5.22 8.73
N TYR A 267 3.41 -4.72 7.73
CA TYR A 267 2.80 -4.42 6.43
C TYR A 267 2.41 -5.70 5.67
N ALA A 268 3.24 -6.74 5.72
CA ALA A 268 2.93 -8.03 5.11
C ALA A 268 1.65 -8.63 5.71
N ALA A 269 1.52 -8.64 7.04
CA ALA A 269 0.32 -9.13 7.74
C ALA A 269 -0.93 -8.34 7.35
N LEU A 270 -0.82 -7.02 7.20
CA LEU A 270 -1.92 -6.17 6.74
C LEU A 270 -2.36 -6.53 5.32
N LEU A 271 -1.42 -6.78 4.41
CA LEU A 271 -1.70 -7.23 3.05
C LEU A 271 -2.24 -8.68 2.99
N ASP A 272 -1.78 -9.56 3.88
CA ASP A 272 -2.27 -10.94 3.98
C ASP A 272 -3.73 -10.96 4.43
N ARG A 273 -4.08 -10.13 5.43
CA ARG A 273 -5.45 -10.01 5.93
C ARG A 273 -6.38 -9.37 4.92
N ASP A 274 -5.90 -8.36 4.20
CA ASP A 274 -6.68 -7.59 3.25
C ASP A 274 -5.81 -7.08 2.08
N PRO A 275 -5.76 -7.84 0.97
CA PRO A 275 -5.00 -7.45 -0.21
C PRO A 275 -5.40 -6.11 -0.82
N LEU A 276 -6.63 -5.62 -0.59
CA LEU A 276 -7.09 -4.33 -1.12
C LEU A 276 -6.40 -3.15 -0.43
N ALA A 277 -5.79 -3.35 0.74
CA ALA A 277 -4.97 -2.33 1.38
C ALA A 277 -3.72 -1.95 0.55
N TYR A 278 -3.30 -2.81 -0.38
CA TYR A 278 -2.23 -2.50 -1.34
C TYR A 278 -2.56 -1.25 -2.18
N ARG A 279 -3.83 -0.97 -2.46
CA ARG A 279 -4.28 0.24 -3.18
C ARG A 279 -3.80 1.51 -2.50
N GLY A 280 -3.87 1.57 -1.16
CA GLY A 280 -3.38 2.70 -0.38
C GLY A 280 -1.86 2.75 -0.32
N LEU A 281 -1.23 1.63 0.06
CA LEU A 281 0.23 1.54 0.22
C LEU A 281 0.97 1.84 -1.09
N TYR A 282 0.43 1.43 -2.24
CA TYR A 282 0.98 1.76 -3.55
C TYR A 282 1.01 3.27 -3.80
N HIS A 283 0.04 4.03 -3.30
CA HIS A 283 -0.07 5.47 -3.51
C HIS A 283 0.53 6.33 -2.40
N TRP A 284 1.08 5.73 -1.35
CA TRP A 284 1.83 6.47 -0.34
C TRP A 284 2.98 7.27 -0.96
N GLN A 285 3.16 8.49 -0.46
CA GLN A 285 4.12 9.47 -0.98
C GLN A 285 5.44 9.38 -0.23
N ILE A 286 6.49 10.03 -0.74
CA ILE A 286 7.78 10.07 -0.05
C ILE A 286 7.78 11.22 0.97
N HIS A 287 8.00 10.84 2.23
CA HIS A 287 8.09 11.77 3.35
C HIS A 287 9.38 11.55 4.11
N TYR A 288 10.17 12.62 4.24
CA TYR A 288 11.51 12.61 4.80
C TYR A 288 11.57 13.41 6.10
N ALA A 289 12.00 12.77 7.19
CA ALA A 289 12.15 13.43 8.47
C ALA A 289 13.42 14.31 8.48
N SER A 290 13.26 15.59 8.79
CA SER A 290 14.36 16.57 8.84
C SER A 290 14.20 17.54 10.01
N ALA A 291 15.23 18.35 10.27
CA ALA A 291 15.17 19.44 11.24
C ALA A 291 14.11 20.51 10.89
N ALA A 292 13.69 20.59 9.61
CA ALA A 292 12.61 21.48 9.16
C ALA A 292 11.21 20.82 9.22
N GLY A 293 11.11 19.62 9.80
CA GLY A 293 9.87 18.85 9.93
C GLY A 293 9.82 17.61 9.02
N ASP A 294 8.63 17.03 8.93
CA ASP A 294 8.33 15.85 8.10
C ASP A 294 8.02 16.30 6.67
N LEU A 295 9.03 16.31 5.80
CA LEU A 295 8.95 16.94 4.49
C LEU A 295 8.38 16.00 3.44
N TRP A 296 7.33 16.41 2.74
CA TRP A 296 6.81 15.74 1.57
C TRP A 296 7.70 16.05 0.36
N LEU A 297 8.37 15.03 -0.15
CA LEU A 297 9.14 15.11 -1.40
C LEU A 297 8.26 14.58 -2.53
N GLU A 298 7.76 15.49 -3.36
CA GLU A 298 6.85 15.16 -4.46
C GLU A 298 7.54 14.44 -5.62
N GLU A 299 6.76 13.70 -6.41
CA GLU A 299 7.25 13.17 -7.69
C GLU A 299 7.73 14.33 -8.57
N GLY A 300 8.96 14.22 -9.09
CA GLY A 300 9.67 15.31 -9.76
C GLY A 300 10.74 15.98 -8.88
N TYR A 301 10.74 15.78 -7.56
CA TYR A 301 11.87 16.19 -6.71
C TYR A 301 13.16 15.55 -7.22
N ALA A 302 14.20 16.36 -7.42
CA ALA A 302 15.51 15.88 -7.84
C ALA A 302 16.62 16.76 -7.28
N ARG A 303 17.60 16.15 -6.61
CA ARG A 303 18.83 16.81 -6.15
C ARG A 303 20.05 15.93 -6.41
N THR A 304 21.12 16.55 -6.91
CA THR A 304 22.40 15.88 -7.17
C THR A 304 23.34 15.90 -5.97
N LYS A 305 23.09 16.79 -5.01
CA LYS A 305 23.81 16.89 -3.73
C LYS A 305 22.83 17.21 -2.61
N PRO A 306 23.07 16.78 -1.36
CA PRO A 306 22.23 17.16 -0.24
C PRO A 306 22.18 18.69 -0.11
N GLU A 307 21.03 19.26 0.22
CA GLU A 307 20.83 20.71 0.40
C GLU A 307 20.17 21.02 1.75
N SER A 308 20.20 22.27 2.20
CA SER A 308 19.57 22.68 3.46
C SER A 308 18.07 22.42 3.43
N ALA A 309 17.55 21.72 4.46
CA ALA A 309 16.12 21.46 4.61
C ALA A 309 15.33 22.76 4.79
N HIS A 310 15.87 23.75 5.51
CA HIS A 310 15.21 25.05 5.64
C HIS A 310 15.16 25.81 4.31
N GLN A 311 16.22 25.75 3.51
CA GLN A 311 16.21 26.34 2.17
C GLN A 311 15.16 25.66 1.28
N HIS A 312 15.14 24.33 1.29
CA HIS A 312 14.13 23.55 0.57
C HIS A 312 12.71 24.00 0.92
N THR A 313 12.38 24.18 2.20
CA THR A 313 11.03 24.63 2.61
C THR A 313 10.70 26.08 2.28
N ARG A 314 11.68 26.93 1.95
CA ARG A 314 11.42 28.29 1.44
C ARG A 314 11.08 28.27 -0.05
N GLU A 315 11.76 27.42 -0.81
CA GLU A 315 11.52 27.23 -2.24
C GLU A 315 10.23 26.42 -2.49
N PHE A 316 9.99 25.40 -1.66
CA PHE A 316 8.87 24.45 -1.74
C PHE A 316 8.03 24.51 -0.45
N PRO A 317 7.30 25.59 -0.19
CA PRO A 317 6.57 25.77 1.07
C PRO A 317 5.45 24.74 1.29
N HIS A 318 4.96 24.07 0.22
CA HIS A 318 3.99 22.97 0.31
C HIS A 318 4.59 21.66 0.84
N SER A 319 5.92 21.54 0.86
CA SER A 319 6.63 20.33 1.30
C SER A 319 6.54 20.13 2.81
N LYS A 320 6.54 21.20 3.59
CA LYS A 320 6.53 21.09 5.05
C LYS A 320 5.11 20.92 5.61
N PRO A 321 4.97 20.26 6.78
CA PRO A 321 3.73 20.29 7.53
C PRO A 321 3.35 21.73 7.88
N PRO A 322 2.07 22.11 7.80
CA PRO A 322 1.64 23.44 8.20
C PRO A 322 1.90 23.64 9.70
N SER A 323 2.57 24.74 10.04
CA SER A 323 2.86 25.13 11.43
C SER A 323 1.63 25.66 12.16
N THR A 324 0.65 26.15 11.41
CA THR A 324 -0.63 26.66 11.88
C THR A 324 -1.71 26.24 10.88
N LEU A 325 -2.86 25.78 11.41
CA LEU A 325 -4.08 25.23 10.78
C LEU A 325 -4.18 23.69 10.74
N PRO A 326 -5.38 23.12 10.99
CA PRO A 326 -6.38 23.42 12.01
C PRO A 326 -5.96 23.03 13.43
#